data_AF-A0A1I6XTL9-F1
#
_entry.id   AF-A0A1I6XTL9-F1
#
_cell.length_a   1.000
_cell.length_b   1.000
_cell.length_c   1.000
_cell.angle_alpha   90.00
_cell.angle_beta   90.00
_cell.angle_gamma   90.00
#
_symmetry.space_group_name_H-M   'P 1'
#
loop_
_entity.id
_entity.type
_entity.pdbx_description
1 polymer ?
#
loop_
_entity_poly.entity_id
_entity_poly.type
_entity_poly.pdbx_seq_one_letter_code
_entity_poly.pdbx_strand_id
1 'polypeptide(L)'
;MSKPNTLPPVRRAGVVGHTVLAFDDELMIWDGIRISTSARTWLDLARILPLEDLVAVGDQLVRQPRHELEGRQHQLQELFRGQRFPTSR
;
A
#
# COMPACT_ATOMS: atom_id res chain seq x y z
N MET A 1 -28.67 6.78 7.13
CA MET A 1 -27.53 7.67 7.46
C MET A 1 -26.47 6.86 8.19
N SER A 2 -25.30 6.68 7.59
CA SER A 2 -24.18 5.94 8.21
C SER A 2 -23.54 6.81 9.29
N LYS A 3 -23.42 6.28 10.52
CA LYS A 3 -22.68 6.94 11.59
C LYS A 3 -21.19 6.92 11.25
N PRO A 4 -20.41 7.99 11.47
CA PRO A 4 -18.96 7.90 11.38
C PRO A 4 -18.49 6.95 12.47
N ASN A 5 -18.05 5.75 12.07
CA ASN A 5 -17.44 4.80 12.97
C ASN A 5 -15.96 5.18 13.10
N THR A 6 -15.68 6.28 13.80
CA THR A 6 -14.31 6.68 14.13
C THR A 6 -13.80 5.74 15.21
N LEU A 7 -13.19 4.64 14.77
CA LEU A 7 -12.43 3.78 15.68
C LEU A 7 -11.33 4.63 16.32
N PRO A 8 -11.10 4.53 17.63
CA PRO A 8 -10.03 5.27 18.28
C PRO A 8 -8.70 4.90 17.62
N PRO A 9 -7.89 5.88 17.20
CA PRO A 9 -6.62 5.60 16.52
C PRO A 9 -5.73 4.76 17.43
N VAL A 10 -4.99 3.82 16.84
CA VAL A 10 -3.95 3.04 17.54
C VAL A 10 -3.03 4.01 18.29
N ARG A 11 -3.00 3.90 19.62
CA ARG A 11 -2.13 4.72 20.47
C ARG A 11 -0.88 3.91 20.79
N ARG A 12 0.07 3.89 19.86
CA ARG A 12 1.43 3.39 20.07
C ARG A 12 2.42 4.53 19.83
N ALA A 13 3.41 4.68 20.69
CA ALA A 13 4.45 5.69 20.51
C ALA A 13 5.11 5.51 19.13
N GLY A 14 5.18 6.60 18.36
CA GLY A 14 5.72 6.61 17.00
C GLY A 14 4.75 6.14 15.90
N VAL A 15 3.48 5.85 16.21
CA VAL A 15 2.47 5.44 15.22
C VAL A 15 1.43 6.55 15.02
N VAL A 16 1.22 6.94 13.77
CA VAL A 16 0.13 7.83 13.35
C VAL A 16 -0.94 6.99 12.66
N GLY A 17 -2.15 6.98 13.21
CA GLY A 17 -3.29 6.32 12.58
C GLY A 17 -3.90 7.22 11.50
N HIS A 18 -4.10 6.66 10.31
CA HIS A 18 -4.87 7.29 9.24
C HIS A 18 -6.15 6.49 8.99
N THR A 19 -7.28 7.19 8.85
CA THR A 19 -8.54 6.58 8.41
C THR A 19 -8.73 6.88 6.93
N VAL A 20 -8.77 5.83 6.11
CA VAL A 20 -9.02 5.94 4.68
C VAL A 20 -10.12 4.97 4.28
N LEU A 21 -10.91 5.33 3.27
CA LEU A 21 -11.77 4.37 2.58
C LEU A 21 -10.86 3.52 1.69
N ALA A 22 -10.86 2.21 1.90
CA ALA A 22 -10.11 1.26 1.09
C ALA A 22 -11.08 0.20 0.54
N PHE A 23 -10.98 -0.08 -0.75
CA PHE A 23 -11.70 -1.17 -1.41
C PHE A 23 -10.93 -2.48 -1.31
N ASP A 24 -11.61 -3.61 -1.47
CA ASP A 24 -10.99 -4.94 -1.33
C ASP A 24 -9.86 -5.17 -2.34
N ASP A 25 -9.93 -4.57 -3.52
CA ASP A 25 -8.90 -4.62 -4.57
C ASP A 25 -7.74 -3.62 -4.34
N GLU A 26 -7.89 -2.71 -3.38
CA GLU A 26 -6.85 -1.80 -2.92
C GLU A 26 -6.06 -2.35 -1.73
N LEU A 27 -6.43 -3.54 -1.23
CA LEU A 27 -5.80 -4.21 -0.11
C LEU A 27 -5.14 -5.53 -0.54
N MET A 28 -4.11 -5.92 0.20
CA MET A 28 -3.44 -7.22 0.07
C MET A 28 -2.99 -7.73 1.43
N ILE A 29 -2.64 -9.01 1.49
CA ILE A 29 -2.06 -9.61 2.69
C ILE A 29 -0.55 -9.78 2.49
N TRP A 30 0.21 -9.33 3.48
CA TRP A 30 1.64 -9.58 3.57
C TRP A 30 1.95 -10.11 4.96
N ASP A 31 2.51 -11.32 5.05
CA ASP A 31 2.78 -12.01 6.32
C ASP A 31 1.57 -12.03 7.28
N GLY A 32 0.36 -12.23 6.74
CA GLY A 32 -0.88 -12.25 7.51
C GLY A 32 -1.45 -10.86 7.89
N ILE A 33 -0.77 -9.78 7.50
CA ILE A 33 -1.17 -8.39 7.78
C ILE A 33 -1.81 -7.78 6.54
N ARG A 34 -2.96 -7.10 6.73
CA ARG A 34 -3.58 -6.28 5.70
C ARG A 34 -2.79 -5.00 5.48
N ILE A 35 -2.34 -4.80 4.25
CA ILE A 35 -1.64 -3.59 3.82
C ILE A 35 -2.22 -3.08 2.50
N SER A 36 -2.06 -1.79 2.22
CA SER A 36 -2.44 -1.19 0.95
C SER A 36 -1.61 -1.80 -0.19
N THR A 37 -2.24 -1.98 -1.34
CA THR A 37 -1.50 -2.35 -2.57
C THR A 37 -0.48 -1.27 -2.94
N SER A 38 0.49 -1.63 -3.77
CA SER A 38 1.45 -0.66 -4.31
C SER A 38 0.76 0.48 -5.07
N ALA A 39 -0.27 0.17 -5.86
CA ALA A 39 -1.06 1.17 -6.58
C ALA A 39 -1.79 2.11 -5.62
N ARG A 40 -2.45 1.56 -4.59
CA ARG A 40 -3.12 2.35 -3.55
C ARG A 40 -2.15 3.25 -2.79
N THR A 41 -1.00 2.69 -2.41
CA THR A 41 0.07 3.43 -1.72
C THR A 41 0.54 4.62 -2.55
N TRP A 42 0.74 4.45 -3.87
CA TRP A 42 1.12 5.54 -4.76
C TRP A 42 0.05 6.64 -4.82
N LEU A 43 -1.24 6.29 -4.88
CA LEU A 43 -2.35 7.26 -4.83
C LEU A 43 -2.44 8.00 -3.49
N ASP A 44 -2.18 7.31 -2.38
CA ASP A 44 -2.15 7.93 -1.05
C ASP A 44 -1.00 8.94 -0.95
N LEU A 45 0.17 8.60 -1.50
CA LEU A 45 1.34 9.49 -1.56
C LEU A 45 1.14 10.68 -2.50
N ALA A 46 0.40 10.52 -3.59
CA ALA A 46 0.10 11.59 -4.54
C ALA A 46 -0.58 12.81 -3.91
N ARG A 47 -1.19 12.63 -2.73
CA ARG A 47 -1.84 13.69 -1.97
C ARG A 47 -0.89 14.55 -1.15
N ILE A 48 0.33 14.07 -0.91
CA ILE A 48 1.27 14.69 0.04
C ILE A 48 2.68 14.92 -0.53
N LEU A 49 3.05 14.22 -1.61
CA LEU A 49 4.35 14.38 -2.24
C LEU A 49 4.31 15.40 -3.40
N PRO A 50 5.40 16.16 -3.62
CA PRO A 50 5.64 16.87 -4.87
C PRO A 50 5.64 15.92 -6.08
N LEU A 51 5.40 16.46 -7.27
CA LEU A 51 5.30 15.67 -8.50
C LEU A 51 6.56 14.86 -8.79
N GLU A 52 7.74 15.45 -8.62
CA GLU A 52 9.02 14.77 -8.90
C GLU A 52 9.25 13.54 -8.00
N ASP A 53 8.94 13.66 -6.71
CA ASP A 53 9.02 12.56 -5.76
C ASP A 53 7.98 11.48 -6.08
N LEU A 54 6.77 11.89 -6.47
CA LEU A 54 5.72 10.96 -6.85
C LEU A 54 6.08 10.15 -8.11
N VAL A 55 6.75 10.79 -9.09
CA VAL A 55 7.29 10.12 -10.28
C VAL A 55 8.35 9.11 -9.88
N ALA A 56 9.31 9.50 -9.05
CA ALA A 56 10.38 8.61 -8.58
C ALA A 56 9.83 7.38 -7.83
N VAL A 57 8.80 7.57 -7.00
CA VAL A 57 8.10 6.44 -6.34
C VAL A 57 7.42 5.54 -7.38
N GLY A 58 6.74 6.13 -8.37
CA GLY A 58 6.11 5.38 -9.46
C GLY A 58 7.12 4.51 -10.21
N ASP A 59 8.24 5.10 -10.62
CA ASP A 59 9.33 4.39 -11.30
C ASP A 59 9.88 3.23 -10.46
N GLN A 60 10.07 3.46 -9.16
CA GLN A 60 10.54 2.42 -8.23
C GLN A 60 9.54 1.25 -8.12
N LEU A 61 8.23 1.51 -8.17
CA LEU A 61 7.21 0.48 -8.04
C LEU A 61 7.17 -0.46 -9.25
N VAL A 62 7.34 0.09 -10.46
CA VAL A 62 7.19 -0.62 -11.74
C VAL A 62 8.50 -1.11 -12.34
N ARG A 63 9.67 -0.62 -11.88
CA ARG A 63 10.94 -1.06 -12.46
C ARG A 63 11.25 -2.51 -12.13
N GLN A 64 11.95 -3.17 -13.06
CA GLN A 64 12.56 -4.47 -12.79
C GLN A 64 13.71 -4.31 -11.77
N PRO A 65 13.71 -5.11 -10.69
CA PRO A 65 14.78 -5.05 -9.70
C PRO A 65 16.08 -5.61 -10.29
N ARG A 66 17.20 -5.04 -9.87
CA ARG A 66 18.53 -5.60 -10.19
C ARG A 66 18.87 -6.64 -9.13
N HIS A 67 18.63 -7.91 -9.45
CA HIS A 67 18.75 -9.01 -8.49
C HIS A 67 20.09 -9.01 -7.72
N GLU A 68 21.20 -8.73 -8.42
CA GLU A 68 22.56 -8.71 -7.86
C GLU A 68 22.80 -7.60 -6.82
N LEU A 69 22.01 -6.52 -6.85
CA LEU A 69 22.19 -5.36 -5.97
C LEU A 69 21.11 -5.24 -4.90
N GLU A 70 19.92 -5.78 -5.15
CA GLU A 70 18.73 -5.49 -4.36
C GLU A 70 18.17 -6.71 -3.63
N GLY A 71 18.57 -7.94 -3.98
CA GLY A 71 18.10 -9.17 -3.33
C GLY A 71 16.60 -9.49 -3.57
N ARG A 72 15.94 -8.76 -4.47
CA ARG A 72 14.54 -8.96 -4.87
C ARG A 72 14.49 -9.38 -6.33
N GLN A 73 13.71 -10.43 -6.62
CA GLN A 73 13.56 -10.99 -7.97
C GLN A 73 12.42 -10.33 -8.76
N HIS A 74 11.44 -9.75 -8.06
CA HIS A 74 10.23 -9.21 -8.64
C HIS A 74 10.07 -7.72 -8.33
N GLN A 75 9.37 -7.00 -9.21
CA GLN A 75 9.02 -5.59 -9.01
C GLN A 75 8.22 -5.43 -7.71
N LEU A 76 8.18 -4.24 -7.10
CA LEU A 76 7.38 -4.06 -5.86
C LEU A 76 5.91 -4.36 -6.14
N GLN A 77 5.39 -3.91 -7.28
CA GLN A 77 4.02 -4.24 -7.70
C GLN A 77 3.76 -5.75 -7.81
N GLU A 78 4.77 -6.53 -8.25
CA GLU A 78 4.63 -7.98 -8.43
C GLU A 78 4.82 -8.76 -7.14
N LEU A 79 5.78 -8.35 -6.30
CA LEU A 79 6.13 -8.99 -5.03
C LEU A 79 4.90 -9.17 -4.13
N PHE A 80 3.96 -8.22 -4.20
CA PHE A 80 2.78 -8.23 -3.38
C PHE A 80 1.49 -8.67 -4.09
N ARG A 81 1.57 -9.16 -5.33
CA ARG A 81 0.40 -9.56 -6.13
C ARG A 81 -0.25 -10.87 -5.66
N GLY A 82 0.48 -11.72 -4.92
CA GLY A 82 0.14 -13.12 -4.67
C GLY A 82 -0.90 -13.42 -3.57
N GLN A 83 -1.41 -12.42 -2.85
CA GLN A 83 -2.31 -12.65 -1.71
C GLN A 83 -3.53 -11.72 -1.77
N ARG A 84 -4.42 -12.00 -2.73
CA ARG A 84 -5.73 -11.32 -2.81
C ARG A 84 -6.72 -11.95 -1.85
N PHE A 85 -7.63 -11.13 -1.34
CA PHE A 85 -8.81 -11.61 -0.61
C PHE A 85 -9.65 -12.52 -1.51
N PRO A 86 -10.15 -13.67 -1.02
CA PRO A 86 -11.30 -14.31 -1.66
C PRO A 86 -12.47 -13.33 -1.58
N THR A 87 -13.06 -13.00 -2.72
CA THR A 87 -14.27 -12.18 -2.80
C THR A 87 -15.37 -12.87 -1.98
N SER A 88 -15.79 -12.27 -0.87
CA SER A 88 -17.02 -12.71 -0.21
C SER A 88 -18.19 -12.35 -1.12
N ARG A 89 -18.97 -13.37 -1.51
CA ARG A 89 -20.37 -13.14 -1.90
C ARG A 89 -21.17 -12.67 -0.69
#